data_AF-A0A2E5T0C7-F1
#
_entry.id   AF-A0A2E5T0C7-F1
#
_cell.length_a   1.000
_cell.length_b   1.000
_cell.length_c   1.000
_cell.angle_alpha   90.00
_cell.angle_beta   90.00
_cell.angle_gamma   90.00
#
_symmetry.space_group_name_H-M   'P 1'
#
loop_
_entity.id
_entity.type
_entity.pdbx_description
1 polymer ?
#
loop_
_entity_poly.entity_id
_entity_poly.type
_entity_poly.pdbx_seq_one_letter_code
_entity_poly.pdbx_strand_id
1 'polypeptide(L)'
;MATVRTNDLRVQNASNLMDSLNDIGDASTYMFLGRPTPWPTGDNNPPVPTNNFSEFYRTYDQMLSLQKIEDSDAYHLIPKRVWSSGIVYDIYRPDYSLELRAYSQASNLYDANFYALNRNGDVYVCLYNNSGPTNTPTISTEEPLATSDKPFQTGDGYIWLKLYSVANLGDYVTSDFMPVVPSASLGTVAGGIYSVVIEDRGKGYTNSPGGVPNQLDWYFCNIVGDGSGAKAKVKVLGDSISEVVVYKAGSGYTQATLDFGPNKVFATKVDLNNNENALNPISNLLDDNNRVDLRCSVIVSPPEGWGHNLPRELGGTRVGIFSSLSSTNFDFISGNQFRQVGLIQDPDFVSPASKSNQTLSACFAIKCDPGDDPSGFDIGETIEQTVVDQFGNNRKAKGQVVNWDSDNNIVKYIQDPDMHRDEDDGVLYAFNSVVGLGISPVFVVGMTSNRAMTVQLDFTQTNAGLNFVGGYAIPEIEQYSGMMTYLSNMSPITRTETQNERISLIISY
;
A
#
# COMPACT_ATOMS: atom_id res chain seq x y z
N MET A 1 31.17 2.65 8.27
CA MET A 1 30.28 1.48 8.40
C MET A 1 29.17 1.68 7.38
N ALA A 2 28.97 0.76 6.42
CA ALA A 2 27.90 0.90 5.45
C ALA A 2 26.58 0.47 6.11
N THR A 3 25.64 1.40 6.28
CA THR A 3 24.27 1.10 6.70
C THR A 3 23.50 0.57 5.51
N VAL A 4 23.45 -0.77 5.35
CA VAL A 4 22.65 -1.42 4.31
C VAL A 4 21.34 -1.90 4.92
N ARG A 5 20.22 -1.34 4.47
CA ARG A 5 18.88 -1.90 4.73
C ARG A 5 18.55 -2.86 3.60
N THR A 6 18.74 -4.16 3.84
CA THR A 6 18.41 -5.21 2.86
C THR A 6 16.93 -5.16 2.52
N ASN A 7 16.57 -5.52 1.28
CA ASN A 7 15.18 -5.50 0.83
C ASN A 7 14.30 -6.40 1.70
N ASP A 8 14.77 -7.59 2.05
CA ASP A 8 14.02 -8.54 2.88
C ASP A 8 13.65 -7.94 4.25
N LEU A 9 14.54 -7.18 4.90
CA LEU A 9 14.21 -6.49 6.16
C LEU A 9 13.13 -5.41 5.95
N ARG A 10 13.19 -4.68 4.84
CA ARG A 10 12.21 -3.62 4.52
C ARG A 10 10.84 -4.20 4.19
N VAL A 11 10.79 -5.30 3.43
CA VAL A 11 9.56 -6.05 3.16
C VAL A 11 8.99 -6.62 4.45
N GLN A 12 9.83 -7.23 5.30
CA GLN A 12 9.39 -7.76 6.60
C GLN A 12 8.81 -6.67 7.50
N ASN A 13 9.43 -5.50 7.59
CA ASN A 13 8.88 -4.38 8.36
C ASN A 13 7.53 -3.89 7.80
N ALA A 14 7.37 -3.86 6.48
CA ALA A 14 6.10 -3.52 5.86
C ALA A 14 5.01 -4.58 6.16
N SER A 15 5.36 -5.87 6.12
CA SER A 15 4.43 -6.95 6.50
C SER A 15 4.05 -6.88 7.97
N ASN A 16 5.01 -6.66 8.87
CA ASN A 16 4.73 -6.52 10.31
C ASN A 16 3.78 -5.34 10.61
N LEU A 17 3.87 -4.24 9.86
CA LEU A 17 2.93 -3.14 9.98
C LEU A 17 1.54 -3.55 9.47
N MET A 18 1.47 -4.21 8.32
CA MET A 18 0.19 -4.71 7.79
C MET A 18 -0.52 -5.61 8.79
N ASP A 19 0.24 -6.56 9.35
CA ASP A 19 -0.24 -7.53 10.34
C ASP A 19 -0.61 -6.87 11.68
N SER A 20 -0.10 -5.67 11.97
CA SER A 20 -0.46 -4.91 13.17
C SER A 20 -1.65 -3.97 12.98
N LEU A 21 -2.14 -3.79 11.74
CA LEU A 21 -3.28 -2.89 11.51
C LEU A 21 -4.56 -3.44 12.11
N ASN A 22 -4.77 -4.76 12.03
CA ASN A 22 -5.93 -5.45 12.56
C ASN A 22 -5.53 -6.80 13.15
N ASP A 23 -6.15 -7.16 14.27
CA ASP A 23 -6.14 -8.53 14.77
C ASP A 23 -7.22 -9.36 14.04
N ILE A 24 -7.11 -10.69 14.13
CA ILE A 24 -8.07 -11.61 13.48
C ILE A 24 -9.51 -11.31 13.95
N GLY A 25 -10.27 -10.61 13.11
CA GLY A 25 -11.68 -10.28 13.31
C GLY A 25 -11.96 -8.95 14.02
N ASP A 26 -10.94 -8.18 14.41
CA ASP A 26 -11.08 -6.98 15.22
C ASP A 26 -10.18 -5.82 14.76
N ALA A 27 -10.65 -4.57 14.83
CA ALA A 27 -9.81 -3.43 14.51
C ALA A 27 -8.75 -3.21 15.59
N SER A 28 -7.50 -3.14 15.17
CA SER A 28 -6.43 -2.63 16.03
C SER A 28 -6.05 -1.20 15.64
N THR A 29 -6.49 -0.68 14.49
CA THR A 29 -6.11 0.64 14.00
C THR A 29 -7.29 1.47 13.50
N TYR A 30 -7.32 2.72 13.94
CA TYR A 30 -8.27 3.73 13.46
C TYR A 30 -7.53 4.93 12.87
N MET A 31 -8.06 5.48 11.79
CA MET A 31 -7.68 6.80 11.31
C MET A 31 -8.56 7.85 11.98
N PHE A 32 -7.96 8.90 12.53
CA PHE A 32 -8.71 10.00 13.13
C PHE A 32 -8.57 11.30 12.36
N LEU A 33 -9.60 12.13 12.48
CA LEU A 33 -9.59 13.54 12.08
C LEU A 33 -9.57 14.40 13.33
N GLY A 34 -8.86 15.52 13.28
CA GLY A 34 -8.75 16.41 14.41
C GLY A 34 -8.48 17.86 14.02
N ARG A 35 -8.37 18.67 15.07
CA ARG A 35 -8.05 20.09 15.02
C ARG A 35 -9.05 20.91 14.19
N PRO A 36 -10.20 21.26 14.80
CA PRO A 36 -11.17 22.15 14.18
C PRO A 36 -10.71 23.62 14.16
N THR A 37 -9.71 23.99 14.97
CA THR A 37 -9.25 25.38 15.11
C THR A 37 -8.07 25.72 14.20
N PRO A 38 -7.97 26.97 13.71
CA PRO A 38 -6.84 27.45 12.95
C PRO A 38 -5.49 27.25 13.64
N TRP A 39 -4.43 27.11 12.85
CA TRP A 39 -3.07 27.15 13.38
C TRP A 39 -2.72 28.55 13.88
N PRO A 40 -2.06 28.72 15.04
CA PRO A 40 -1.57 30.03 15.49
C PRO A 40 -0.62 30.68 14.49
N THR A 41 0.11 29.86 13.72
CA THR A 41 1.03 30.28 12.65
C THR A 41 0.33 30.55 11.31
N GLY A 42 -0.98 30.34 11.23
CA GLY A 42 -1.77 30.44 10.01
C GLY A 42 -1.89 29.11 9.24
N ASP A 43 -3.00 28.97 8.53
CA ASP A 43 -3.43 27.73 7.87
C ASP A 43 -2.67 27.38 6.57
N ASN A 44 -1.89 28.32 6.04
CA ASN A 44 -1.07 28.14 4.84
C ASN A 44 0.29 27.49 5.14
N ASN A 45 0.67 27.40 6.43
CA ASN A 45 1.92 26.79 6.84
C ASN A 45 1.69 25.98 8.13
N PRO A 46 1.00 24.83 8.03
CA PRO A 46 0.77 23.96 9.18
C PRO A 46 2.12 23.57 9.80
N PRO A 47 2.27 23.64 11.14
CA PRO A 47 3.51 23.25 11.80
C PRO A 47 3.73 21.76 11.65
N VAL A 48 4.99 21.33 11.57
CA VAL A 48 5.30 19.89 11.65
C VAL A 48 4.97 19.35 13.04
N PRO A 49 4.47 18.11 13.16
CA PRO A 49 4.31 17.47 14.45
C PRO A 49 5.61 17.50 15.27
N THR A 50 5.49 17.94 16.50
CA THR A 50 6.60 18.11 17.46
C THR A 50 7.04 16.82 18.14
N ASN A 51 6.28 15.73 18.01
CA ASN A 51 6.59 14.39 18.52
C ASN A 51 6.88 14.37 20.04
N ASN A 52 5.96 14.91 20.84
CA ASN A 52 6.03 14.87 22.31
C ASN A 52 4.67 14.58 22.94
N PHE A 53 4.67 14.25 24.25
CA PHE A 53 3.45 13.92 24.97
C PHE A 53 2.46 15.08 25.07
N SER A 54 2.92 16.34 25.12
CA SER A 54 2.02 17.49 25.13
C SER A 54 1.21 17.58 23.82
N GLU A 55 1.84 17.30 22.68
CA GLU A 55 1.13 17.21 21.40
C GLU A 55 0.22 15.99 21.31
N PHE A 56 0.60 14.86 21.90
CA PHE A 56 -0.27 13.69 22.02
C PHE A 56 -1.56 14.04 22.78
N TYR A 57 -1.46 14.65 23.97
CA TYR A 57 -2.62 15.06 24.76
C TYR A 57 -3.49 16.07 24.00
N ARG A 58 -2.89 17.14 23.45
CA ARG A 58 -3.63 18.15 22.70
C ARG A 58 -4.30 17.60 21.43
N THR A 59 -3.65 16.65 20.75
CA THR A 59 -4.26 16.00 19.57
C THR A 59 -5.50 15.22 19.96
N TYR A 60 -5.46 14.53 21.11
CA TYR A 60 -6.61 13.86 21.69
C TYR A 60 -7.73 14.84 22.07
N ASP A 61 -7.39 15.94 22.72
CA ASP A 61 -8.35 16.96 23.16
C ASP A 61 -9.06 17.65 21.99
N GLN A 62 -8.45 17.63 20.80
CA GLN A 62 -8.98 18.21 19.57
C GLN A 62 -9.40 17.15 18.53
N MET A 63 -9.47 15.88 18.90
CA MET A 63 -9.89 14.80 18.01
C MET A 63 -11.41 14.88 17.78
N LEU A 64 -11.85 14.60 16.55
CA LEU A 64 -13.26 14.74 16.16
C LEU A 64 -13.91 13.38 15.94
N SER A 65 -13.35 12.60 15.03
CA SER A 65 -13.96 11.39 14.50
C SER A 65 -12.88 10.37 14.19
N LEU A 66 -13.22 9.09 14.30
CA LEU A 66 -12.36 7.98 13.92
C LEU A 66 -13.06 7.08 12.89
N GLN A 67 -12.29 6.56 11.96
CA GLN A 67 -12.67 5.56 10.95
C GLN A 67 -11.81 4.32 11.16
N LYS A 68 -12.43 3.15 11.28
CA LYS A 68 -11.72 1.88 11.29
C LYS A 68 -10.96 1.68 9.97
N ILE A 69 -9.73 1.17 10.06
CA ILE A 69 -8.97 0.73 8.88
C ILE A 69 -9.26 -0.76 8.64
N GLU A 70 -9.90 -1.10 7.53
CA GLU A 70 -10.15 -2.51 7.19
C GLU A 70 -8.91 -3.17 6.56
N ASP A 71 -8.83 -4.50 6.60
CA ASP A 71 -7.77 -5.25 5.90
C ASP A 71 -7.76 -4.97 4.39
N SER A 72 -8.94 -4.66 3.84
CA SER A 72 -9.10 -4.24 2.44
C SER A 72 -8.66 -2.80 2.16
N ASP A 73 -8.28 -2.02 3.18
CA ASP A 73 -7.84 -0.64 3.03
C ASP A 73 -6.32 -0.54 3.01
N ALA A 74 -5.59 -1.63 3.28
CA ALA A 74 -4.15 -1.62 3.43
C ALA A 74 -3.44 -2.56 2.44
N TYR A 75 -2.41 -2.05 1.76
CA TYR A 75 -1.70 -2.80 0.71
C TYR A 75 -0.20 -2.55 0.73
N HIS A 76 0.58 -3.59 0.41
CA HIS A 76 1.96 -3.38 0.01
C HIS A 76 1.97 -2.55 -1.27
N LEU A 77 2.80 -1.50 -1.31
CA LEU A 77 2.91 -0.61 -2.46
C LEU A 77 4.25 -0.78 -3.18
N ILE A 78 4.17 -0.80 -4.51
CA ILE A 78 5.32 -0.74 -5.42
C ILE A 78 5.20 0.49 -6.34
N PRO A 79 6.32 0.99 -6.90
CA PRO A 79 6.26 2.05 -7.89
C PRO A 79 5.31 1.73 -9.04
N LYS A 80 4.44 2.68 -9.38
CA LYS A 80 3.50 2.54 -10.49
C LYS A 80 4.24 2.73 -11.80
N ARG A 81 4.38 1.65 -12.57
CA ARG A 81 5.06 1.65 -13.87
C ARG A 81 4.07 1.34 -14.98
N VAL A 82 3.42 2.36 -15.52
CA VAL A 82 2.49 2.19 -16.64
C VAL A 82 3.26 1.79 -17.90
N TRP A 83 2.74 0.82 -18.65
CA TRP A 83 3.35 0.44 -19.91
C TRP A 83 3.30 1.59 -20.92
N SER A 84 4.37 1.78 -21.69
CA SER A 84 4.42 2.75 -22.78
C SER A 84 5.25 2.22 -23.95
N SER A 85 4.78 2.50 -25.17
CA SER A 85 5.51 2.16 -26.39
C SER A 85 6.76 3.04 -26.54
N GLY A 86 7.84 2.49 -27.11
CA GLY A 86 9.05 3.24 -27.43
C GLY A 86 10.08 3.34 -26.31
N ILE A 87 9.87 2.66 -25.18
CA ILE A 87 10.87 2.53 -24.12
C ILE A 87 11.40 1.09 -24.02
N VAL A 88 12.53 0.95 -23.32
CA VAL A 88 13.19 -0.33 -23.06
C VAL A 88 12.83 -0.75 -21.66
N TYR A 89 12.22 -1.93 -21.51
CA TYR A 89 12.04 -2.54 -20.19
C TYR A 89 13.24 -3.41 -19.85
N ASP A 90 13.57 -3.46 -18.57
CA ASP A 90 14.63 -4.33 -18.08
C ASP A 90 14.14 -5.78 -18.07
N ILE A 91 15.07 -6.71 -18.22
CA ILE A 91 14.81 -8.12 -17.98
C ILE A 91 14.75 -8.32 -16.46
N TYR A 92 13.83 -9.13 -15.95
CA TYR A 92 13.99 -9.63 -14.58
C TYR A 92 15.32 -10.38 -14.47
N ARG A 93 16.18 -9.98 -13.53
CA ARG A 93 17.49 -10.60 -13.32
C ARG A 93 17.87 -10.60 -11.84
N PRO A 94 18.19 -11.77 -11.24
CA PRO A 94 18.55 -11.83 -9.82
C PRO A 94 19.99 -11.36 -9.54
N ASP A 95 20.85 -11.26 -10.56
CA ASP A 95 22.29 -11.00 -10.48
C ASP A 95 22.69 -9.55 -10.81
N TYR A 96 21.74 -8.62 -10.83
CA TYR A 96 22.06 -7.20 -11.02
C TYR A 96 23.04 -6.69 -9.96
N SER A 97 24.09 -6.00 -10.43
CA SER A 97 25.18 -5.50 -9.60
C SER A 97 25.75 -4.17 -10.15
N LEU A 98 26.80 -3.65 -9.53
CA LEU A 98 27.49 -2.45 -10.05
C LEU A 98 28.18 -2.71 -11.39
N GLU A 99 28.61 -3.95 -11.61
CA GLU A 99 29.28 -4.43 -12.82
C GLU A 99 28.26 -4.89 -13.88
N LEU A 100 27.13 -5.45 -13.44
CA LEU A 100 26.04 -5.89 -14.31
C LEU A 100 24.79 -5.05 -14.05
N ARG A 101 24.69 -3.91 -14.72
CA ARG A 101 23.54 -3.01 -14.59
C ARG A 101 22.41 -3.38 -15.53
N ALA A 102 21.19 -3.02 -15.13
CA ALA A 102 20.02 -3.01 -16.00
C ALA A 102 20.14 -1.92 -17.07
N TYR A 103 19.28 -1.95 -18.10
CA TYR A 103 19.22 -0.88 -19.11
C TYR A 103 18.79 0.45 -18.51
N SER A 104 17.91 0.41 -17.50
CA SER A 104 17.56 1.56 -16.65
C SER A 104 18.73 2.13 -15.81
N GLN A 105 19.93 1.53 -15.89
CA GLN A 105 21.11 1.83 -15.09
C GLN A 105 21.01 1.39 -13.62
N ALA A 106 19.93 0.70 -13.23
CA ALA A 106 19.80 0.10 -11.92
C ALA A 106 20.92 -0.93 -11.67
N SER A 107 21.52 -0.87 -10.49
CA SER A 107 22.56 -1.81 -10.04
C SER A 107 22.04 -2.82 -9.02
N ASN A 108 20.73 -2.91 -8.87
CA ASN A 108 20.03 -3.92 -8.08
C ASN A 108 18.66 -4.20 -8.73
N LEU A 109 18.08 -5.36 -8.41
CA LEU A 109 16.81 -5.81 -8.98
C LEU A 109 15.65 -4.86 -8.71
N TYR A 110 15.48 -4.39 -7.48
CA TYR A 110 14.28 -3.67 -7.07
C TYR A 110 14.20 -2.23 -7.63
N ASP A 111 15.33 -1.67 -8.06
CA ASP A 111 15.36 -0.40 -8.79
C ASP A 111 15.19 -0.57 -10.31
N ALA A 112 15.38 -1.77 -10.86
CA ALA A 112 15.26 -2.04 -12.30
C ALA A 112 13.80 -1.98 -12.78
N ASN A 113 13.57 -1.54 -14.02
CA ASN A 113 12.27 -1.40 -14.70
C ASN A 113 11.80 -2.72 -15.34
N PHE A 114 11.72 -3.79 -14.56
CA PHE A 114 11.45 -5.15 -15.06
C PHE A 114 9.96 -5.54 -15.07
N TYR A 115 9.05 -4.67 -14.67
CA TYR A 115 7.60 -4.91 -14.71
C TYR A 115 6.84 -3.70 -15.24
N ALA A 116 5.62 -3.93 -15.73
CA ALA A 116 4.75 -2.90 -16.26
C ALA A 116 3.26 -3.19 -15.99
N LEU A 117 2.49 -2.13 -15.78
CA LEU A 117 1.03 -2.10 -15.67
C LEU A 117 0.42 -1.75 -17.02
N ASN A 118 -0.40 -2.64 -17.57
CA ASN A 118 -1.08 -2.39 -18.84
C ASN A 118 -2.36 -1.55 -18.67
N ARG A 119 -3.00 -1.19 -19.78
CA ARG A 119 -4.25 -0.41 -19.84
C ARG A 119 -5.46 -1.09 -19.16
N ASN A 120 -5.42 -2.41 -18.96
CA ASN A 120 -6.49 -3.18 -18.33
C ASN A 120 -6.31 -3.32 -16.80
N GLY A 121 -5.22 -2.80 -16.25
CA GLY A 121 -4.88 -2.96 -14.84
C GLY A 121 -4.16 -4.26 -14.50
N ASP A 122 -3.60 -4.94 -15.50
CA ASP A 122 -2.80 -6.15 -15.30
C ASP A 122 -1.31 -5.80 -15.18
N VAL A 123 -0.63 -6.43 -14.22
CA VAL A 123 0.81 -6.27 -13.97
C VAL A 123 1.56 -7.44 -14.58
N TYR A 124 2.56 -7.15 -15.40
CA TYR A 124 3.41 -8.12 -16.08
C TYR A 124 4.88 -7.96 -15.69
N VAL A 125 5.60 -9.07 -15.58
CA VAL A 125 7.07 -9.08 -15.53
C VAL A 125 7.65 -9.35 -16.91
N CYS A 126 8.68 -8.59 -17.28
CA CYS A 126 9.49 -8.79 -18.46
C CYS A 126 10.51 -9.90 -18.18
N LEU A 127 10.29 -11.09 -18.74
CA LEU A 127 11.19 -12.24 -18.61
C LEU A 127 12.31 -12.20 -19.64
N TYR A 128 12.09 -11.55 -20.78
CA TYR A 128 13.07 -11.33 -21.83
C TYR A 128 12.66 -10.10 -22.65
N ASN A 129 13.57 -9.20 -22.93
CA ASN A 129 13.28 -7.94 -23.61
C ASN A 129 13.76 -7.91 -25.08
N ASN A 130 13.93 -9.08 -25.68
CA ASN A 130 14.52 -9.23 -27.02
C ASN A 130 15.89 -8.55 -27.14
N SER A 131 16.66 -8.46 -26.05
CA SER A 131 18.02 -7.93 -26.11
C SER A 131 18.84 -8.83 -27.01
N GLY A 132 19.33 -8.25 -28.10
CA GLY A 132 20.31 -8.90 -28.94
C GLY A 132 21.59 -9.22 -28.13
N PRO A 133 22.44 -10.11 -28.65
CA PRO A 133 23.62 -10.62 -27.93
C PRO A 133 24.76 -9.62 -27.73
N THR A 134 24.59 -8.39 -28.17
CA THR A 134 25.45 -7.25 -27.88
C THR A 134 24.92 -6.41 -26.71
N ASN A 135 23.97 -6.93 -25.92
CA ASN A 135 23.17 -6.14 -24.98
C ASN A 135 22.64 -4.85 -25.64
N THR A 136 22.18 -4.97 -26.90
CA THR A 136 21.53 -3.84 -27.56
C THR A 136 20.09 -3.81 -27.08
N PRO A 137 19.66 -2.71 -26.44
CA PRO A 137 18.30 -2.61 -25.94
C PRO A 137 17.33 -2.58 -27.13
N THR A 138 16.35 -3.47 -27.11
CA THR A 138 15.24 -3.45 -28.05
C THR A 138 14.11 -2.65 -27.42
N ILE A 139 13.50 -1.72 -28.15
CA ILE A 139 12.33 -0.98 -27.64
C ILE A 139 11.11 -1.90 -27.63
N SER A 140 10.28 -1.81 -26.59
CA SER A 140 8.96 -2.44 -26.62
C SER A 140 8.02 -1.58 -27.46
N THR A 141 7.35 -2.19 -28.42
CA THR A 141 6.38 -1.53 -29.29
C THR A 141 4.97 -2.09 -29.12
N GLU A 142 4.84 -3.27 -28.51
CA GLU A 142 3.56 -3.95 -28.30
C GLU A 142 3.29 -4.16 -26.81
N GLU A 143 2.09 -3.76 -26.37
CA GLU A 143 1.69 -3.86 -24.98
C GLU A 143 1.33 -5.30 -24.61
N PRO A 144 1.76 -5.80 -23.43
CA PRO A 144 1.35 -7.12 -22.96
C PRO A 144 -0.14 -7.14 -22.56
N LEU A 145 -0.93 -7.97 -23.26
CA LEU A 145 -2.38 -8.10 -23.06
C LEU A 145 -2.86 -9.55 -22.81
N ALA A 146 -1.97 -10.55 -22.87
CA ALA A 146 -2.39 -11.93 -22.69
C ALA A 146 -2.72 -12.25 -21.23
N THR A 147 -3.85 -12.91 -20.99
CA THR A 147 -4.37 -13.17 -19.65
C THR A 147 -3.95 -14.53 -19.07
N SER A 148 -3.14 -15.30 -19.78
CA SER A 148 -2.64 -16.60 -19.31
C SER A 148 -1.68 -16.44 -18.15
N ASP A 149 -1.65 -17.43 -17.26
CA ASP A 149 -0.67 -17.62 -16.19
C ASP A 149 0.69 -18.18 -16.67
N LYS A 150 0.96 -18.09 -17.97
CA LYS A 150 2.17 -18.63 -18.61
C LYS A 150 2.89 -17.55 -19.40
N PRO A 151 4.23 -17.63 -19.52
CA PRO A 151 4.97 -16.72 -20.38
C PRO A 151 4.45 -16.74 -21.82
N PHE A 152 4.35 -15.58 -22.43
CA PHE A 152 3.97 -15.40 -23.82
C PHE A 152 4.87 -14.36 -24.47
N GLN A 153 4.98 -14.44 -25.80
CA GLN A 153 5.81 -13.54 -26.58
C GLN A 153 4.93 -12.55 -27.35
N THR A 154 5.28 -11.26 -27.31
CA THR A 154 4.68 -10.19 -28.13
C THR A 154 5.40 -10.10 -29.49
N GLY A 155 4.80 -9.42 -30.47
CA GLY A 155 5.33 -9.29 -31.83
C GLY A 155 6.69 -8.57 -31.92
N ASP A 156 7.04 -7.76 -30.91
CA ASP A 156 8.36 -7.13 -30.75
C ASP A 156 9.44 -8.06 -30.14
N GLY A 157 9.07 -9.32 -29.85
CA GLY A 157 9.97 -10.35 -29.34
C GLY A 157 10.15 -10.36 -27.81
N TYR A 158 9.48 -9.46 -27.09
CA TYR A 158 9.49 -9.50 -25.64
C TYR A 158 8.74 -10.74 -25.12
N ILE A 159 9.22 -11.32 -24.02
CA ILE A 159 8.52 -12.38 -23.29
C ILE A 159 8.03 -11.80 -21.97
N TRP A 160 6.72 -11.82 -21.79
CA TRP A 160 6.04 -11.30 -20.61
C TRP A 160 5.34 -12.44 -19.86
N LEU A 161 5.21 -12.29 -18.55
CA LEU A 161 4.36 -13.12 -17.70
C LEU A 161 3.43 -12.22 -16.88
N LYS A 162 2.13 -12.49 -16.94
CA LYS A 162 1.14 -11.83 -16.08
C LYS A 162 1.30 -12.29 -14.64
N LEU A 163 1.39 -11.35 -13.70
CA LEU A 163 1.49 -11.63 -12.27
C LEU A 163 0.12 -11.54 -11.60
N TYR A 164 -0.54 -10.39 -11.69
CA TYR A 164 -1.84 -10.16 -11.06
C TYR A 164 -2.60 -9.04 -11.78
N SER A 165 -3.85 -8.83 -11.36
CA SER A 165 -4.71 -7.75 -11.82
C SER A 165 -5.08 -6.86 -10.64
N VAL A 166 -4.95 -5.54 -10.79
CA VAL A 166 -5.45 -4.57 -9.82
C VAL A 166 -6.88 -4.21 -10.23
N ALA A 167 -7.86 -4.78 -9.53
CA ALA A 167 -9.24 -4.34 -9.67
C ALA A 167 -9.37 -2.88 -9.18
N ASN A 168 -10.21 -2.08 -9.84
CA ASN A 168 -10.50 -0.70 -9.47
C ASN A 168 -9.23 0.15 -9.25
N LEU A 169 -8.36 0.22 -10.27
CA LEU A 169 -7.13 1.03 -10.22
C LEU A 169 -7.34 2.45 -9.66
N GLY A 170 -8.47 3.12 -9.93
CA GLY A 170 -8.73 4.47 -9.45
C GLY A 170 -8.85 4.58 -7.93
N ASP A 171 -9.17 3.48 -7.26
CA ASP A 171 -9.22 3.40 -5.83
C ASP A 171 -7.77 3.28 -5.34
N TYR A 172 -7.14 2.12 -5.31
CA TYR A 172 -5.96 1.92 -4.46
C TYR A 172 -4.60 2.37 -5.03
N VAL A 173 -4.56 3.33 -5.97
CA VAL A 173 -3.31 3.86 -6.56
C VAL A 173 -3.11 5.35 -6.27
N THR A 174 -1.84 5.78 -6.32
CA THR A 174 -1.47 7.20 -6.36
C THR A 174 -0.86 7.55 -7.73
N SER A 175 -0.30 8.76 -7.86
CA SER A 175 0.51 9.14 -9.02
C SER A 175 1.69 8.18 -9.22
N ASP A 176 2.34 7.81 -8.11
CA ASP A 176 3.66 7.17 -8.13
C ASP A 176 3.66 5.73 -7.63
N PHE A 177 2.58 5.28 -6.98
CA PHE A 177 2.51 3.96 -6.36
C PHE A 177 1.22 3.20 -6.72
N MET A 178 1.33 1.87 -6.76
CA MET A 178 0.22 0.95 -6.99
C MET A 178 0.29 -0.23 -6.01
N PRO A 179 -0.86 -0.86 -5.70
CA PRO A 179 -0.92 -1.93 -4.72
C PRO A 179 -0.43 -3.25 -5.32
N VAL A 180 0.23 -4.04 -4.49
CA VAL A 180 0.49 -5.45 -4.74
C VAL A 180 -0.69 -6.23 -4.18
N VAL A 181 -1.48 -6.81 -5.07
CA VAL A 181 -2.64 -7.61 -4.71
C VAL A 181 -2.28 -9.08 -4.87
N PRO A 182 -2.47 -9.92 -3.83
CA PRO A 182 -2.31 -11.37 -3.97
C PRO A 182 -3.21 -11.89 -5.09
N SER A 183 -2.66 -12.63 -6.04
CA SER A 183 -3.43 -13.35 -7.04
C SER A 183 -3.60 -14.82 -6.64
N ALA A 184 -4.52 -15.53 -7.31
CA ALA A 184 -4.46 -16.98 -7.32
C ALA A 184 -3.05 -17.46 -7.72
N SER A 185 -2.60 -18.58 -7.14
CA SER A 185 -1.28 -19.15 -7.40
C SER A 185 -1.03 -19.26 -8.90
N LEU A 186 0.00 -18.57 -9.40
CA LEU A 186 0.41 -18.71 -10.79
C LEU A 186 0.88 -20.14 -11.03
N GLY A 187 0.67 -20.69 -12.23
CA GLY A 187 1.18 -22.02 -12.63
C GLY A 187 2.72 -22.08 -12.77
N THR A 188 3.46 -21.15 -12.16
CA THR A 188 4.91 -21.15 -12.15
C THR A 188 5.45 -22.06 -11.05
N VAL A 189 6.73 -22.40 -11.15
CA VAL A 189 7.37 -23.37 -10.26
C VAL A 189 8.60 -22.76 -9.61
N ALA A 190 8.84 -23.17 -8.35
CA ALA A 190 10.02 -22.81 -7.59
C ALA A 190 11.31 -23.07 -8.39
N GLY A 191 12.16 -22.05 -8.51
CA GLY A 191 13.40 -22.11 -9.28
C GLY A 191 13.20 -22.46 -10.76
N GLY A 192 12.06 -22.11 -11.37
CA GLY A 192 11.82 -22.28 -12.79
C GLY A 192 12.66 -21.35 -13.65
N ILE A 193 13.01 -21.78 -14.87
CA ILE A 193 13.79 -21.01 -15.84
C ILE A 193 12.89 -20.65 -17.02
N TYR A 194 12.76 -19.37 -17.35
CA TYR A 194 11.91 -18.94 -18.47
C TYR A 194 12.68 -18.21 -19.57
N SER A 195 13.90 -17.76 -19.29
CA SER A 195 14.73 -17.07 -20.27
C SER A 195 16.21 -17.40 -20.10
N VAL A 196 16.93 -17.29 -21.22
CA VAL A 196 18.38 -17.39 -21.30
C VAL A 196 18.85 -16.18 -22.09
N VAL A 197 19.70 -15.36 -21.47
CA VAL A 197 20.27 -14.18 -22.11
C VAL A 197 21.58 -14.59 -22.78
N ILE A 198 21.74 -14.26 -24.05
CA ILE A 198 22.99 -14.47 -24.78
C ILE A 198 23.89 -13.26 -24.52
N GLU A 199 25.06 -13.49 -23.93
CA GLU A 199 26.06 -12.45 -23.64
C GLU A 199 27.17 -12.42 -24.72
N ASP A 200 27.38 -13.53 -25.42
CA ASP A 200 28.22 -13.62 -26.61
C ASP A 200 27.66 -14.72 -27.52
N ARG A 201 27.44 -14.43 -28.81
CA ARG A 201 26.90 -15.41 -29.77
C ARG A 201 27.86 -16.57 -30.04
N GLY A 202 29.14 -16.37 -29.73
CA GLY A 202 30.21 -17.25 -30.16
C GLY A 202 30.32 -17.35 -31.69
N LYS A 203 31.32 -18.11 -32.13
CA LYS A 203 31.69 -18.31 -33.53
C LYS A 203 32.22 -19.71 -33.70
N GLY A 204 31.87 -20.37 -34.80
CA GLY A 204 32.26 -21.75 -35.08
C GLY A 204 31.16 -22.76 -34.88
N TYR A 205 29.90 -22.33 -34.90
CA TYR A 205 28.75 -23.21 -34.87
C TYR A 205 28.27 -23.56 -36.28
N THR A 206 27.57 -24.67 -36.42
CA THR A 206 26.92 -25.06 -37.68
C THR A 206 25.47 -25.44 -37.41
N ASN A 207 24.58 -25.21 -38.37
CA ASN A 207 23.22 -25.76 -38.39
C ASN A 207 23.10 -27.03 -39.25
N SER A 208 24.21 -27.50 -39.82
CA SER A 208 24.28 -28.75 -40.60
C SER A 208 25.28 -29.72 -39.97
N PRO A 209 24.96 -30.28 -38.78
CA PRO A 209 25.87 -31.17 -38.08
C PRO A 209 25.95 -32.53 -38.78
N GLY A 210 27.04 -33.27 -38.55
CA GLY A 210 27.13 -34.65 -39.01
C GLY A 210 26.07 -35.54 -38.34
N GLY A 211 25.52 -36.51 -39.09
CA GLY A 211 24.51 -37.45 -38.58
C GLY A 211 23.05 -37.06 -38.86
N VAL A 212 22.81 -35.88 -39.44
CA VAL A 212 21.48 -35.48 -39.94
C VAL A 212 21.54 -35.08 -41.41
N PRO A 213 20.56 -35.47 -42.24
CA PRO A 213 20.60 -35.23 -43.69
C PRO A 213 20.27 -33.80 -44.09
N ASN A 214 19.53 -33.08 -43.26
CA ASN A 214 19.05 -31.72 -43.53
C ASN A 214 19.59 -30.74 -42.50
N GLN A 215 19.68 -29.47 -42.90
CA GLN A 215 19.95 -28.36 -42.00
C GLN A 215 18.87 -28.29 -40.90
N LEU A 216 19.30 -28.11 -39.65
CA LEU A 216 18.44 -27.94 -38.50
C LEU A 216 18.03 -26.47 -38.35
N ASP A 217 16.73 -26.23 -38.17
CA ASP A 217 16.24 -24.92 -37.72
C ASP A 217 16.54 -24.70 -36.23
N TRP A 218 16.54 -25.77 -35.44
CA TRP A 218 16.79 -25.75 -34.00
C TRP A 218 17.59 -26.97 -33.54
N TYR A 219 18.53 -26.72 -32.63
CA TYR A 219 19.04 -27.73 -31.72
C TYR A 219 18.20 -27.77 -30.46
N PHE A 220 18.03 -28.95 -29.86
CA PHE A 220 17.44 -29.13 -28.55
C PHE A 220 18.52 -29.53 -27.55
N CYS A 221 18.51 -28.92 -26.37
CA CYS A 221 19.48 -29.21 -25.32
C CYS A 221 18.86 -29.08 -23.92
N ASN A 222 19.53 -29.65 -22.92
CA ASN A 222 19.15 -29.47 -21.53
C ASN A 222 19.67 -28.12 -21.01
N ILE A 223 19.02 -27.63 -19.96
CA ILE A 223 19.61 -26.65 -19.06
C ILE A 223 19.98 -27.39 -17.78
N VAL A 224 21.27 -27.43 -17.48
CA VAL A 224 21.86 -28.21 -16.38
C VAL A 224 22.22 -27.29 -15.22
N GLY A 225 22.30 -27.84 -14.01
CA GLY A 225 22.51 -27.08 -12.79
C GLY A 225 22.18 -27.94 -11.57
N ASP A 226 21.70 -27.30 -10.51
CA ASP A 226 21.24 -27.95 -9.29
C ASP A 226 19.75 -28.31 -9.29
N GLY A 227 18.98 -27.77 -10.24
CA GLY A 227 17.60 -28.15 -10.49
C GLY A 227 17.43 -29.28 -11.50
N SER A 228 16.18 -29.51 -11.92
CA SER A 228 15.87 -30.60 -12.86
C SER A 228 14.86 -30.22 -13.95
N GLY A 229 15.00 -30.85 -15.12
CA GLY A 229 13.98 -30.89 -16.15
C GLY A 229 13.83 -29.66 -17.05
N ALA A 230 14.69 -28.64 -16.92
CA ALA A 230 14.69 -27.48 -17.81
C ALA A 230 15.30 -27.80 -19.18
N LYS A 231 14.66 -27.31 -20.25
CA LYS A 231 15.06 -27.60 -21.64
C LYS A 231 14.89 -26.37 -22.53
N ALA A 232 15.84 -26.20 -23.45
CA ALA A 232 15.85 -25.10 -24.40
C ALA A 232 16.09 -25.59 -25.83
N LYS A 233 15.71 -24.74 -26.77
CA LYS A 233 16.07 -24.87 -28.18
C LYS A 233 16.97 -23.71 -28.59
N VAL A 234 17.97 -23.98 -29.42
CA VAL A 234 19.01 -23.03 -29.83
C VAL A 234 19.05 -22.96 -31.36
N LYS A 235 19.03 -21.75 -31.91
CA LYS A 235 19.11 -21.51 -33.36
C LYS A 235 20.50 -21.00 -33.75
N VAL A 236 21.03 -21.55 -34.83
CA VAL A 236 22.32 -21.16 -35.41
C VAL A 236 22.08 -20.52 -36.77
N LEU A 237 22.59 -19.30 -36.96
CA LEU A 237 22.51 -18.56 -38.22
C LEU A 237 23.92 -18.19 -38.68
N GLY A 238 24.32 -18.68 -39.86
CA GLY A 238 25.71 -18.60 -40.28
C GLY A 238 26.60 -19.47 -39.38
N ASP A 239 27.61 -18.86 -38.75
CA ASP A 239 28.56 -19.51 -37.84
C ASP A 239 28.38 -19.15 -36.36
N SER A 240 27.26 -18.48 -36.01
CA SER A 240 27.00 -17.94 -34.67
C SER A 240 25.60 -18.29 -34.15
N ILE A 241 25.42 -18.26 -32.82
CA ILE A 241 24.12 -18.47 -32.19
C ILE A 241 23.23 -17.23 -32.41
N SER A 242 22.05 -17.42 -32.97
CA SER A 242 21.10 -16.32 -33.20
C SER A 242 20.08 -16.18 -32.09
N GLU A 243 19.63 -17.29 -31.50
CA GLU A 243 18.48 -17.32 -30.59
C GLU A 243 18.53 -18.52 -29.63
N VAL A 244 18.06 -18.32 -28.39
CA VAL A 244 17.85 -19.38 -27.40
C VAL A 244 16.45 -19.22 -26.81
N VAL A 245 15.64 -20.29 -26.85
CA VAL A 245 14.26 -20.27 -26.34
C VAL A 245 14.07 -21.41 -25.36
N VAL A 246 13.67 -21.07 -24.14
CA VAL A 246 13.26 -22.06 -23.13
C VAL A 246 11.85 -22.52 -23.43
N TYR A 247 11.65 -23.83 -23.58
CA TYR A 247 10.31 -24.39 -23.85
C TYR A 247 9.81 -25.30 -22.73
N LYS A 248 10.67 -25.60 -21.75
CA LYS A 248 10.31 -26.30 -20.51
C LYS A 248 11.12 -25.70 -19.37
N ALA A 249 10.43 -25.15 -18.37
CA ALA A 249 11.07 -24.36 -17.32
C ALA A 249 11.88 -25.17 -16.30
N GLY A 250 11.57 -26.47 -16.14
CA GLY A 250 12.13 -27.27 -15.06
C GLY A 250 11.75 -26.74 -13.68
N SER A 251 12.42 -27.19 -12.63
CA SER A 251 12.16 -26.76 -11.25
C SER A 251 13.38 -26.94 -10.36
N GLY A 252 13.46 -26.15 -9.29
CA GLY A 252 14.43 -26.27 -8.21
C GLY A 252 15.82 -25.76 -8.54
N TYR A 253 15.98 -24.93 -9.58
CA TYR A 253 17.27 -24.33 -9.89
C TYR A 253 17.54 -23.14 -8.96
N THR A 254 18.77 -23.02 -8.49
CA THR A 254 19.34 -21.75 -7.95
C THR A 254 20.47 -21.25 -8.83
N GLN A 255 21.08 -22.15 -9.61
CA GLN A 255 22.08 -21.86 -10.61
C GLN A 255 21.90 -22.81 -11.80
N ALA A 256 22.15 -22.30 -13.01
CA ALA A 256 21.97 -23.09 -14.21
C ALA A 256 22.88 -22.64 -15.35
N THR A 257 23.14 -23.54 -16.28
CA THR A 257 23.91 -23.28 -17.49
C THR A 257 23.29 -24.04 -18.65
N LEU A 258 23.27 -23.40 -19.82
CA LEU A 258 22.81 -24.02 -21.05
C LEU A 258 23.81 -25.10 -21.48
N ASP A 259 23.37 -26.35 -21.61
CA ASP A 259 24.24 -27.48 -21.96
C ASP A 259 24.42 -27.60 -23.47
N PHE A 260 25.04 -26.58 -24.08
CA PHE A 260 25.21 -26.49 -25.53
C PHE A 260 26.66 -26.82 -25.93
N GLY A 261 26.89 -28.05 -26.37
CA GLY A 261 28.20 -28.51 -26.81
C GLY A 261 28.16 -29.87 -27.51
N PRO A 262 29.34 -30.40 -27.89
CA PRO A 262 29.43 -31.71 -28.54
C PRO A 262 28.81 -32.81 -27.70
N ASN A 263 28.01 -33.67 -28.34
CA ASN A 263 27.31 -34.80 -27.72
C ASN A 263 26.30 -34.40 -26.63
N LYS A 264 25.83 -33.15 -26.63
CA LYS A 264 24.88 -32.61 -25.65
C LYS A 264 23.63 -31.98 -26.29
N VAL A 265 23.61 -31.91 -27.61
CA VAL A 265 22.54 -31.29 -28.40
C VAL A 265 21.92 -32.32 -29.34
N PHE A 266 20.66 -32.10 -29.69
CA PHE A 266 19.83 -33.09 -30.37
C PHE A 266 18.99 -32.44 -31.47
N ALA A 267 18.63 -33.20 -32.50
CA ALA A 267 17.78 -32.70 -33.59
C ALA A 267 16.29 -32.60 -33.19
N THR A 268 15.84 -33.41 -32.23
CA THR A 268 14.43 -33.46 -31.82
C THR A 268 14.27 -33.49 -30.30
N LYS A 269 13.07 -33.14 -29.83
CA LYS A 269 12.70 -33.27 -28.41
C LYS A 269 12.70 -34.73 -27.95
N VAL A 270 12.40 -35.68 -28.84
CA VAL A 270 12.35 -37.11 -28.52
C VAL A 270 13.75 -37.63 -28.25
N ASP A 271 14.69 -37.35 -29.16
CA ASP A 271 16.10 -37.70 -29.01
C ASP A 271 16.68 -37.12 -27.71
N LEU A 272 16.39 -35.85 -27.39
CA LEU A 272 16.79 -35.24 -26.12
C LEU A 272 16.16 -35.91 -24.89
N ASN A 273 14.92 -36.37 -24.98
CA ASN A 273 14.24 -37.03 -23.85
C ASN A 273 14.81 -38.43 -23.59
N ASN A 274 15.18 -39.14 -24.65
CA ASN A 274 15.75 -40.49 -24.56
C ASN A 274 17.27 -40.49 -24.40
N ASN A 275 17.92 -39.34 -24.60
CA ASN A 275 19.37 -39.20 -24.67
C ASN A 275 20.00 -40.06 -25.78
N GLU A 276 19.39 -40.03 -26.97
CA GLU A 276 19.78 -40.80 -28.16
C GLU A 276 20.22 -39.85 -29.29
N ASN A 277 21.07 -40.30 -30.22
CA ASN A 277 21.45 -39.53 -31.42
C ASN A 277 22.03 -38.12 -31.12
N ALA A 278 22.88 -38.00 -30.10
CA ALA A 278 23.53 -36.74 -29.76
C ALA A 278 24.41 -36.22 -30.91
N LEU A 279 24.42 -34.91 -31.10
CA LEU A 279 25.07 -34.23 -32.23
C LEU A 279 26.24 -33.35 -31.76
N ASN A 280 27.05 -32.93 -32.72
CA ASN A 280 28.09 -31.93 -32.51
C ASN A 280 27.70 -30.60 -33.19
N PRO A 281 27.42 -29.52 -32.43
CA PRO A 281 27.05 -28.23 -33.01
C PRO A 281 28.24 -27.42 -33.53
N ILE A 282 29.47 -27.90 -33.34
CA ILE A 282 30.70 -27.21 -33.76
C ILE A 282 30.97 -27.49 -35.24
N SER A 283 31.27 -26.44 -36.00
CA SER A 283 31.70 -26.51 -37.38
C SER A 283 33.13 -27.04 -37.49
N ASN A 284 33.35 -28.03 -38.36
CA ASN A 284 34.68 -28.53 -38.70
C ASN A 284 35.48 -27.58 -39.62
N LEU A 285 34.91 -26.42 -39.98
CA LEU A 285 35.46 -25.51 -41.00
C LEU A 285 36.33 -24.38 -40.42
N LEU A 286 36.43 -24.27 -39.10
CA LEU A 286 37.27 -23.27 -38.43
C LEU A 286 38.39 -23.98 -37.67
N ASP A 287 39.60 -23.42 -37.73
CA ASP A 287 40.69 -23.84 -36.85
C ASP A 287 40.36 -23.43 -35.40
N ASP A 288 40.82 -24.23 -34.43
CA ASP A 288 40.52 -24.00 -33.00
C ASP A 288 40.93 -22.59 -32.51
N ASN A 289 41.83 -21.91 -33.23
CA ASN A 289 42.31 -20.56 -32.93
C ASN A 289 41.33 -19.42 -33.29
N ASN A 290 40.29 -19.69 -34.08
CA ASN A 290 39.31 -18.67 -34.53
C ASN A 290 37.89 -18.92 -33.99
N ARG A 291 37.76 -19.91 -33.10
CA ARG A 291 36.51 -20.24 -32.41
C ARG A 291 36.31 -19.30 -31.21
N VAL A 292 35.07 -18.85 -31.04
CA VAL A 292 34.64 -18.10 -29.85
C VAL A 292 33.51 -18.89 -29.21
N ASP A 293 33.63 -19.19 -27.92
CA ASP A 293 32.58 -19.94 -27.22
C ASP A 293 31.35 -19.08 -26.95
N LEU A 294 30.17 -19.68 -27.11
CA LEU A 294 28.91 -19.14 -26.66
C LEU A 294 28.98 -18.83 -25.16
N ARG A 295 28.55 -17.62 -24.79
CA ARG A 295 28.32 -17.27 -23.39
C ARG A 295 26.87 -16.88 -23.21
N CYS A 296 26.22 -17.55 -22.27
CA CYS A 296 24.85 -17.28 -21.89
C CYS A 296 24.72 -17.21 -20.38
N SER A 297 23.73 -16.45 -19.95
CA SER A 297 23.31 -16.41 -18.56
C SER A 297 21.89 -16.93 -18.47
N VAL A 298 21.70 -17.97 -17.66
CA VAL A 298 20.39 -18.55 -17.40
C VAL A 298 19.70 -17.76 -16.29
N ILE A 299 18.50 -17.27 -16.56
CA ILE A 299 17.77 -16.44 -15.60
C ILE A 299 16.84 -17.34 -14.77
N VAL A 300 17.17 -17.47 -13.49
CA VAL A 300 16.39 -18.25 -12.52
C VAL A 300 15.31 -17.36 -11.90
N SER A 301 14.07 -17.84 -11.90
CA SER A 301 12.91 -17.16 -11.28
C SER A 301 13.08 -17.01 -9.77
N PRO A 302 12.19 -16.26 -9.08
CA PRO A 302 12.22 -16.18 -7.63
C PRO A 302 12.22 -17.58 -6.96
N PRO A 303 12.82 -17.74 -5.75
CA PRO A 303 13.06 -19.04 -5.14
C PRO A 303 11.81 -19.92 -5.02
N GLU A 304 10.65 -19.33 -4.74
CA GLU A 304 9.37 -20.03 -4.55
C GLU A 304 8.50 -20.04 -5.82
N GLY A 305 9.00 -19.46 -6.91
CA GLY A 305 8.26 -19.21 -8.14
C GLY A 305 7.62 -17.83 -8.14
N TRP A 306 7.15 -17.39 -9.30
CA TRP A 306 6.41 -16.13 -9.43
C TRP A 306 5.04 -16.25 -8.79
N GLY A 307 4.59 -15.19 -8.13
CA GLY A 307 3.26 -15.11 -7.54
C GLY A 307 3.14 -15.81 -6.18
N HIS A 308 4.24 -16.33 -5.63
CA HIS A 308 4.22 -16.93 -4.29
C HIS A 308 4.31 -15.85 -3.20
N ASN A 309 5.21 -14.89 -3.38
CA ASN A 309 5.39 -13.76 -2.47
C ASN A 309 5.62 -12.47 -3.29
N LEU A 310 4.56 -11.98 -3.93
CA LEU A 310 4.60 -10.79 -4.78
C LEU A 310 5.21 -9.55 -4.09
N PRO A 311 4.92 -9.26 -2.79
CA PRO A 311 5.58 -8.14 -2.12
C PRO A 311 7.10 -8.28 -2.08
N ARG A 312 7.62 -9.49 -1.81
CA ARG A 312 9.07 -9.73 -1.84
C ARG A 312 9.63 -9.68 -3.26
N GLU A 313 8.95 -10.31 -4.22
CA GLU A 313 9.37 -10.41 -5.62
C GLU A 313 9.44 -9.05 -6.33
N LEU A 314 8.53 -8.13 -6.00
CA LEU A 314 8.41 -6.82 -6.65
C LEU A 314 8.99 -5.65 -5.83
N GLY A 315 9.49 -5.91 -4.62
CA GLY A 315 10.04 -4.87 -3.75
C GLY A 315 8.97 -3.99 -3.09
N GLY A 316 7.87 -4.59 -2.64
CA GLY A 316 6.77 -3.96 -1.90
C GLY A 316 7.16 -3.54 -0.49
N THR A 317 8.07 -2.59 -0.35
CA THR A 317 8.65 -2.13 0.93
C THR A 317 7.86 -1.01 1.60
N ARG A 318 6.68 -0.67 1.09
CA ARG A 318 5.84 0.44 1.57
C ARG A 318 4.46 -0.08 1.87
N VAL A 319 3.79 0.54 2.83
CA VAL A 319 2.39 0.26 3.17
C VAL A 319 1.56 1.46 2.77
N GLY A 320 0.54 1.22 1.94
CA GLY A 320 -0.48 2.19 1.59
C GLY A 320 -1.73 1.91 2.40
N ILE A 321 -2.26 2.91 3.09
CA ILE A 321 -3.54 2.83 3.82
C ILE A 321 -4.50 3.81 3.15
N PHE A 322 -5.65 3.30 2.72
CA PHE A 322 -6.63 4.01 1.92
C PHE A 322 -7.99 3.99 2.62
N SER A 323 -8.25 4.99 3.44
CA SER A 323 -9.50 5.09 4.17
C SER A 323 -10.47 6.04 3.47
N SER A 324 -11.68 5.56 3.19
CA SER A 324 -12.78 6.39 2.71
C SER A 324 -13.61 6.89 3.88
N LEU A 325 -13.90 8.19 3.87
CA LEU A 325 -14.76 8.84 4.84
C LEU A 325 -16.11 9.09 4.18
N SER A 326 -17.12 8.29 4.53
CA SER A 326 -18.48 8.49 4.02
C SER A 326 -19.19 9.62 4.79
N SER A 327 -20.06 10.35 4.09
CA SER A 327 -20.80 11.49 4.67
C SER A 327 -22.08 11.10 5.43
N THR A 328 -22.45 9.82 5.46
CA THR A 328 -23.72 9.34 6.03
C THR A 328 -23.66 9.01 7.52
N ASN A 329 -22.47 9.05 8.14
CA ASN A 329 -22.30 8.64 9.52
C ASN A 329 -22.25 9.87 10.43
N PHE A 330 -23.08 9.86 11.47
CA PHE A 330 -23.21 10.94 12.46
C PHE A 330 -21.88 11.30 13.15
N ASP A 331 -20.93 10.36 13.19
CA ASP A 331 -19.60 10.59 13.76
C ASP A 331 -18.77 11.55 12.92
N PHE A 332 -19.01 11.64 11.61
CA PHE A 332 -18.33 12.57 10.73
C PHE A 332 -19.07 13.90 10.64
N ILE A 333 -18.42 14.90 11.20
CA ILE A 333 -18.94 16.26 11.29
C ILE A 333 -18.88 16.93 9.91
N SER A 334 -20.06 17.27 9.36
CA SER A 334 -20.19 18.13 8.18
C SER A 334 -20.07 19.62 8.55
N GLY A 335 -19.66 20.45 7.60
CA GLY A 335 -19.59 21.92 7.77
C GLY A 335 -18.41 22.44 8.58
N ASN A 336 -17.74 21.58 9.36
CA ASN A 336 -16.53 21.91 10.08
C ASN A 336 -15.26 21.66 9.23
N GLN A 337 -14.17 22.31 9.61
CA GLN A 337 -12.85 22.11 9.03
C GLN A 337 -12.04 21.16 9.90
N PHE A 338 -11.25 20.29 9.29
CA PHE A 338 -10.20 19.55 10.00
C PHE A 338 -8.83 19.94 9.43
N ARG A 339 -7.81 19.85 10.29
CA ARG A 339 -6.41 20.22 9.95
C ARG A 339 -5.40 19.15 10.35
N GLN A 340 -5.88 18.06 10.93
CA GLN A 340 -5.03 16.99 11.43
C GLN A 340 -5.63 15.65 11.05
N VAL A 341 -4.75 14.75 10.61
CA VAL A 341 -5.06 13.36 10.31
C VAL A 341 -4.00 12.51 10.98
N GLY A 342 -4.42 11.42 11.64
CA GLY A 342 -3.50 10.49 12.25
C GLY A 342 -4.01 9.07 12.26
N LEU A 343 -3.13 8.15 12.66
CA LEU A 343 -3.47 6.77 12.96
C LEU A 343 -3.26 6.53 14.45
N ILE A 344 -4.23 5.87 15.05
CA ILE A 344 -4.15 5.38 16.42
C ILE A 344 -4.32 3.86 16.43
N GLN A 345 -3.40 3.19 17.12
CA GLN A 345 -3.43 1.75 17.35
C GLN A 345 -3.86 1.43 18.78
N ASP A 346 -4.66 0.38 18.93
CA ASP A 346 -5.14 -0.18 20.19
C ASP A 346 -5.71 0.87 21.18
N PRO A 347 -6.64 1.76 20.76
CA PRO A 347 -7.32 2.62 21.72
C PRO A 347 -8.21 1.80 22.65
N ASP A 348 -8.38 2.26 23.88
CA ASP A 348 -9.37 1.72 24.81
C ASP A 348 -10.75 2.32 24.49
N PHE A 349 -11.82 1.54 24.68
CA PHE A 349 -13.19 1.92 24.29
C PHE A 349 -14.07 2.13 25.51
N VAL A 350 -14.92 3.16 25.43
CA VAL A 350 -15.96 3.43 26.42
C VAL A 350 -17.24 2.71 25.99
N SER A 351 -17.74 1.80 26.84
CA SER A 351 -18.99 1.07 26.58
C SER A 351 -20.15 2.03 26.25
N PRO A 352 -20.95 1.74 25.19
CA PRO A 352 -21.07 0.47 24.48
C PRO A 352 -20.18 0.33 23.23
N ALA A 353 -19.29 1.30 22.96
CA ALA A 353 -18.40 1.24 21.82
C ALA A 353 -17.40 0.07 21.95
N SER A 354 -16.95 -0.42 20.80
CA SER A 354 -16.04 -1.56 20.71
C SER A 354 -15.13 -1.42 19.49
N LYS A 355 -14.07 -2.23 19.47
CA LYS A 355 -13.16 -2.39 18.32
C LYS A 355 -13.82 -2.80 17.00
N SER A 356 -15.08 -3.24 17.00
CA SER A 356 -15.80 -3.63 15.78
C SER A 356 -16.52 -2.47 15.11
N ASN A 357 -16.64 -1.32 15.79
CA ASN A 357 -17.33 -0.15 15.27
C ASN A 357 -16.60 0.44 14.06
N GLN A 358 -17.33 0.69 12.98
CA GLN A 358 -16.77 1.28 11.75
C GLN A 358 -16.32 2.72 11.96
N THR A 359 -17.11 3.47 12.73
CA THR A 359 -16.85 4.85 13.10
C THR A 359 -17.00 5.05 14.59
N LEU A 360 -16.29 6.04 15.12
CA LEU A 360 -16.36 6.45 16.51
C LEU A 360 -16.28 7.98 16.59
N SER A 361 -16.97 8.55 17.56
CA SER A 361 -16.89 9.95 17.94
C SER A 361 -15.84 10.15 19.04
N ALA A 362 -14.90 11.06 18.80
CA ALA A 362 -13.96 11.55 19.82
C ALA A 362 -14.48 12.80 20.53
N CYS A 363 -15.67 13.28 20.17
CA CYS A 363 -16.27 14.49 20.74
C CYS A 363 -17.15 14.18 21.94
N PHE A 364 -17.26 15.14 22.85
CA PHE A 364 -18.33 15.19 23.84
C PHE A 364 -19.63 15.65 23.19
N ALA A 365 -20.76 15.35 23.81
CA ALA A 365 -22.05 15.85 23.34
C ALA A 365 -23.04 16.17 24.46
N ILE A 366 -23.97 17.09 24.18
CA ILE A 366 -25.07 17.47 25.07
C ILE A 366 -26.38 17.34 24.30
N LYS A 367 -27.35 16.66 24.92
CA LYS A 367 -28.73 16.57 24.44
C LYS A 367 -29.49 17.82 24.91
N CYS A 368 -29.91 18.64 23.97
CA CYS A 368 -30.76 19.80 24.23
C CYS A 368 -32.24 19.42 24.17
N ASP A 369 -33.08 20.21 24.84
CA ASP A 369 -34.54 20.08 24.81
C ASP A 369 -35.03 20.40 23.37
N PRO A 370 -35.85 19.52 22.75
CA PRO A 370 -36.41 19.78 21.42
C PRO A 370 -37.34 21.00 21.36
N GLY A 371 -37.74 21.57 22.51
CA GLY A 371 -38.52 22.81 22.58
C GLY A 371 -37.73 24.11 22.44
N ASP A 372 -36.39 24.06 22.44
CA ASP A 372 -35.52 25.23 22.31
C ASP A 372 -35.34 25.69 20.84
N ASP A 373 -34.49 26.69 20.58
CA ASP A 373 -34.26 27.23 19.22
C ASP A 373 -33.69 26.15 18.28
N PRO A 374 -34.42 25.74 17.23
CA PRO A 374 -33.98 24.68 16.31
C PRO A 374 -32.72 25.05 15.53
N SER A 375 -32.39 26.34 15.46
CA SER A 375 -31.18 26.84 14.82
C SER A 375 -29.90 26.46 15.58
N GLY A 376 -30.01 26.10 16.87
CA GLY A 376 -28.91 25.54 17.65
C GLY A 376 -27.70 26.45 17.84
N PHE A 377 -26.54 25.86 18.04
CA PHE A 377 -25.29 26.62 18.19
C PHE A 377 -24.55 26.82 16.86
N ASP A 378 -23.78 27.91 16.75
CA ASP A 378 -22.94 28.18 15.58
C ASP A 378 -21.66 27.32 15.64
N ILE A 379 -21.29 26.67 14.53
CA ILE A 379 -20.07 25.86 14.48
C ILE A 379 -18.84 26.75 14.75
N GLY A 380 -17.98 26.31 15.67
CA GLY A 380 -16.78 27.00 16.09
C GLY A 380 -16.97 27.97 17.26
N GLU A 381 -18.21 28.23 17.71
CA GLU A 381 -18.44 29.08 18.87
C GLU A 381 -18.06 28.40 20.19
N THR A 382 -17.72 29.20 21.21
CA THR A 382 -17.58 28.70 22.58
C THR A 382 -18.95 28.57 23.23
N ILE A 383 -19.20 27.44 23.89
CA ILE A 383 -20.34 27.23 24.78
C ILE A 383 -19.89 27.22 26.23
N GLU A 384 -20.73 27.73 27.12
CA GLU A 384 -20.51 27.76 28.57
C GLU A 384 -21.66 27.13 29.34
N GLN A 385 -21.33 26.43 30.43
CA GLN A 385 -22.28 25.98 31.43
C GLN A 385 -21.75 26.35 32.82
N THR A 386 -22.62 26.87 33.69
CA THR A 386 -22.29 27.00 35.11
C THR A 386 -22.30 25.64 35.79
N VAL A 387 -21.16 25.24 36.33
CA VAL A 387 -20.97 24.00 37.11
C VAL A 387 -20.50 24.34 38.52
N VAL A 388 -20.43 23.32 39.39
CA VAL A 388 -20.02 23.51 40.79
C VAL A 388 -18.80 22.66 41.08
N ASP A 389 -17.78 23.27 41.68
CA ASP A 389 -16.61 22.55 42.13
C ASP A 389 -16.87 21.75 43.42
N GLN A 390 -15.89 20.94 43.83
CA GLN A 390 -15.98 20.13 45.06
C GLN A 390 -16.17 20.95 46.36
N PHE A 391 -16.02 22.28 46.30
CA PHE A 391 -16.15 23.20 47.43
C PHE A 391 -17.47 23.97 47.39
N GLY A 392 -18.33 23.74 46.39
CA GLY A 392 -19.62 24.43 46.26
C GLY A 392 -19.54 25.78 45.54
N ASN A 393 -18.40 26.14 44.94
CA ASN A 393 -18.29 27.39 44.19
C ASN A 393 -18.77 27.20 42.75
N ASN A 394 -19.43 28.23 42.21
CA ASN A 394 -19.79 28.27 40.80
C ASN A 394 -18.54 28.45 39.94
N ARG A 395 -18.44 27.64 38.89
CA ARG A 395 -17.36 27.61 37.91
C ARG A 395 -17.96 27.53 36.51
N LYS A 396 -17.15 27.77 35.49
CA LYS A 396 -17.56 27.67 34.09
C LYS A 396 -16.91 26.44 33.43
N ALA A 397 -17.75 25.50 33.02
CA ALA A 397 -17.36 24.54 32.01
C ALA A 397 -17.45 25.22 30.65
N LYS A 398 -16.39 25.13 29.85
CA LYS A 398 -16.32 25.72 28.51
C LYS A 398 -15.98 24.65 27.48
N GLY A 399 -16.46 24.81 26.26
CA GLY A 399 -16.16 23.92 25.14
C GLY A 399 -16.36 24.63 23.82
N GLN A 400 -15.80 24.08 22.75
CA GLN A 400 -16.00 24.62 21.41
C GLN A 400 -16.93 23.72 20.62
N VAL A 401 -17.97 24.32 20.04
CA VAL A 401 -18.95 23.62 19.20
C VAL A 401 -18.27 23.16 17.92
N VAL A 402 -18.38 21.86 17.64
CA VAL A 402 -17.88 21.28 16.40
C VAL A 402 -19.01 20.85 15.48
N ASN A 403 -20.19 20.55 16.02
CA ASN A 403 -21.38 20.22 15.23
C ASN A 403 -22.65 20.54 16.01
N TRP A 404 -23.69 20.97 15.28
CA TRP A 404 -25.07 20.99 15.75
C TRP A 404 -25.91 20.07 14.88
N ASP A 405 -26.57 19.10 15.49
CA ASP A 405 -27.56 18.26 14.85
C ASP A 405 -28.97 18.68 15.28
N SER A 406 -29.67 19.33 14.36
CA SER A 406 -31.04 19.81 14.56
C SER A 406 -32.07 18.67 14.59
N ASP A 407 -31.80 17.53 13.95
CA ASP A 407 -32.75 16.42 13.90
C ASP A 407 -32.81 15.70 15.25
N ASN A 408 -31.65 15.51 15.88
CA ASN A 408 -31.57 14.89 17.21
C ASN A 408 -31.48 15.90 18.36
N ASN A 409 -31.35 17.20 18.08
CA ASN A 409 -31.10 18.27 19.05
C ASN A 409 -29.88 17.95 19.92
N ILE A 410 -28.75 17.69 19.27
CA ILE A 410 -27.48 17.34 19.91
C ILE A 410 -26.42 18.36 19.49
N VAL A 411 -25.73 18.94 20.47
CA VAL A 411 -24.50 19.69 20.23
C VAL A 411 -23.30 18.79 20.51
N LYS A 412 -22.38 18.67 19.54
CA LYS A 412 -21.06 18.06 19.77
C LYS A 412 -20.03 19.15 20.01
N TYR A 413 -19.12 18.91 20.95
CA TYR A 413 -18.09 19.86 21.32
C TYR A 413 -16.78 19.16 21.71
N ILE A 414 -15.69 19.92 21.65
CA ILE A 414 -14.38 19.52 22.18
C ILE A 414 -13.99 20.37 23.39
N GLN A 415 -13.12 19.84 24.25
CA GLN A 415 -12.57 20.55 25.40
C GLN A 415 -11.03 20.50 25.39
N ASP A 416 -10.42 21.48 24.73
CA ASP A 416 -8.99 21.76 24.85
C ASP A 416 -8.64 22.54 26.13
N PRO A 417 -7.76 22.02 27.02
CA PRO A 417 -7.27 22.75 28.17
C PRO A 417 -6.63 24.11 27.83
N ASP A 418 -6.01 24.30 26.68
CA ASP A 418 -5.38 25.58 26.32
C ASP A 418 -6.42 26.68 26.02
N MET A 419 -7.67 26.29 25.71
CA MET A 419 -8.73 27.22 25.28
C MET A 419 -9.92 27.30 26.25
N HIS A 420 -10.16 26.25 27.05
CA HIS A 420 -11.43 26.05 27.76
C HIS A 420 -11.33 25.96 29.27
N ARG A 421 -10.18 26.30 29.85
CA ARG A 421 -10.07 26.46 31.29
C ARG A 421 -10.96 27.59 31.78
N ASP A 422 -11.47 27.43 33.00
CA ASP A 422 -12.13 28.51 33.73
C ASP A 422 -11.14 29.66 33.94
N GLU A 423 -11.58 30.89 33.69
CA GLU A 423 -10.71 32.06 33.74
C GLU A 423 -10.33 32.44 35.18
N ASP A 424 -11.14 32.02 36.18
CA ASP A 424 -10.93 32.42 37.57
C ASP A 424 -9.87 31.56 38.27
N ASP A 425 -9.71 30.29 37.88
CA ASP A 425 -8.74 29.37 38.52
C ASP A 425 -7.85 28.55 37.57
N GLY A 426 -8.08 28.59 36.26
CA GLY A 426 -7.28 27.87 35.28
C GLY A 426 -7.51 26.35 35.24
N VAL A 427 -8.62 25.86 35.82
CA VAL A 427 -9.00 24.45 35.82
C VAL A 427 -9.94 24.15 34.64
N LEU A 428 -9.76 23.00 33.99
CA LEU A 428 -10.69 22.51 32.99
C LEU A 428 -11.85 21.79 33.67
N TYR A 429 -13.04 22.37 33.62
CA TYR A 429 -14.26 21.74 34.15
C TYR A 429 -15.06 21.05 33.04
N ALA A 430 -15.50 19.82 33.31
CA ALA A 430 -16.41 19.10 32.43
C ALA A 430 -17.83 19.64 32.54
N PHE A 431 -18.57 19.65 31.43
CA PHE A 431 -20.02 19.83 31.45
C PHE A 431 -20.65 18.64 32.18
N ASN A 432 -21.58 18.91 33.09
CA ASN A 432 -22.19 17.85 33.90
C ASN A 432 -23.61 18.20 34.36
N SER A 433 -24.37 17.18 34.73
CA SER A 433 -25.63 17.40 35.43
C SER A 433 -25.29 17.89 36.84
N VAL A 434 -25.43 19.19 37.11
CA VAL A 434 -25.28 19.72 38.47
C VAL A 434 -26.49 19.27 39.30
N VAL A 435 -26.50 18.01 39.73
CA VAL A 435 -27.53 17.49 40.63
C VAL A 435 -27.15 17.92 42.05
N GLY A 436 -27.77 18.99 42.55
CA GLY A 436 -27.56 19.44 43.93
C GLY A 436 -27.77 20.92 44.21
N LEU A 437 -27.85 21.77 43.19
CA LEU A 437 -28.04 23.21 43.35
C LEU A 437 -29.50 23.68 43.31
N GLY A 438 -30.47 22.81 43.01
CA GLY A 438 -31.87 23.22 42.79
C GLY A 438 -32.09 24.08 41.54
N ILE A 439 -31.08 24.22 40.67
CA ILE A 439 -31.18 24.81 39.33
C ILE A 439 -31.66 23.75 38.35
N SER A 440 -32.97 23.61 38.26
CA SER A 440 -33.63 23.03 37.10
C SER A 440 -34.54 24.13 36.53
N PRO A 441 -34.41 24.49 35.25
CA PRO A 441 -33.56 23.89 34.20
C PRO A 441 -32.06 24.23 34.31
N VAL A 442 -31.21 23.37 33.69
CA VAL A 442 -29.78 23.64 33.45
C VAL A 442 -29.62 24.13 32.02
N PHE A 443 -28.83 25.18 31.83
CA PHE A 443 -28.61 25.82 30.53
C PHE A 443 -27.16 25.69 30.06
N VAL A 444 -27.00 25.52 28.75
CA VAL A 444 -25.75 25.70 28.01
C VAL A 444 -25.91 26.92 27.11
N VAL A 445 -24.96 27.86 27.17
CA VAL A 445 -25.06 29.16 26.50
C VAL A 445 -23.97 29.31 25.46
N GLY A 446 -24.34 29.66 24.23
CA GLY A 446 -23.42 29.99 23.14
C GLY A 446 -22.94 31.43 23.27
N MET A 447 -21.63 31.63 23.24
CA MET A 447 -21.01 32.95 23.50
C MET A 447 -21.06 33.89 22.30
N THR A 448 -21.26 33.36 21.08
CA THR A 448 -21.39 34.17 19.87
C THR A 448 -22.86 34.33 19.50
N SER A 449 -23.60 33.22 19.47
CA SER A 449 -25.02 33.18 19.13
C SER A 449 -25.91 33.79 20.23
N ASN A 450 -25.43 33.84 21.48
CA ASN A 450 -26.19 34.20 22.70
C ASN A 450 -27.43 33.31 22.93
N ARG A 451 -27.46 32.13 22.32
CA ARG A 451 -28.53 31.15 22.53
C ARG A 451 -28.29 30.39 23.83
N ALA A 452 -29.34 30.26 24.64
CA ALA A 452 -29.34 29.46 25.85
C ALA A 452 -30.24 28.24 25.61
N MET A 453 -29.63 27.05 25.57
CA MET A 453 -30.33 25.79 25.36
C MET A 453 -30.47 25.06 26.69
N THR A 454 -31.65 24.53 26.96
CA THR A 454 -31.97 23.68 28.09
C THR A 454 -31.38 22.29 27.87
N VAL A 455 -30.63 21.79 28.85
CA VAL A 455 -30.12 20.41 28.81
C VAL A 455 -31.22 19.44 29.21
N GLN A 456 -31.41 18.39 28.42
CA GLN A 456 -32.38 17.34 28.70
C GLN A 456 -31.84 16.35 29.75
N LEU A 457 -31.89 16.74 31.02
CA LEU A 457 -31.29 16.00 32.14
C LEU A 457 -31.90 14.61 32.42
N ASP A 458 -33.10 14.33 31.92
CA ASP A 458 -33.74 13.02 32.05
C ASP A 458 -33.37 12.04 30.92
N PHE A 459 -32.58 12.49 29.94
CA PHE A 459 -32.17 11.68 28.80
C PHE A 459 -31.03 10.72 29.15
N THR A 460 -31.35 9.43 29.30
CA THR A 460 -30.38 8.35 29.57
C THR A 460 -30.62 7.17 28.64
N GLN A 461 -30.03 7.24 27.44
CA GLN A 461 -30.13 6.22 26.40
C GLN A 461 -29.12 6.51 25.28
N THR A 462 -28.95 5.55 24.36
CA THR A 462 -28.20 5.78 23.12
C THR A 462 -29.03 6.63 22.15
N ASN A 463 -28.39 7.63 21.53
CA ASN A 463 -28.95 8.40 20.43
C ASN A 463 -27.85 8.82 19.45
N ALA A 464 -28.13 8.69 18.15
CA ALA A 464 -27.17 8.98 17.09
C ALA A 464 -25.79 8.34 17.36
N GLY A 465 -25.76 7.06 17.75
CA GLY A 465 -24.52 6.34 18.08
C GLY A 465 -23.94 6.63 19.48
N LEU A 466 -24.16 7.83 20.04
CA LEU A 466 -23.62 8.22 21.34
C LEU A 466 -24.46 7.71 22.51
N ASN A 467 -23.81 7.33 23.61
CA ASN A 467 -24.47 6.92 24.84
C ASN A 467 -24.61 8.10 25.82
N PHE A 468 -25.84 8.54 26.04
CA PHE A 468 -26.12 9.66 26.95
C PHE A 468 -26.48 9.19 28.35
N VAL A 469 -25.99 9.92 29.36
CA VAL A 469 -26.38 9.80 30.76
C VAL A 469 -26.66 11.20 31.29
N GLY A 470 -27.90 11.43 31.72
CA GLY A 470 -28.32 12.74 32.23
C GLY A 470 -28.21 13.88 31.20
N GLY A 471 -28.39 13.57 29.92
CA GLY A 471 -28.25 14.53 28.82
C GLY A 471 -26.82 14.78 28.33
N TYR A 472 -25.80 14.13 28.89
CA TYR A 472 -24.40 14.28 28.46
C TYR A 472 -23.86 12.97 27.91
N ALA A 473 -23.03 13.06 26.87
CA ALA A 473 -22.26 11.94 26.34
C ALA A 473 -20.76 12.29 26.31
N ILE A 474 -19.94 11.28 26.57
CA ILE A 474 -18.48 11.36 26.49
C ILE A 474 -17.99 10.70 25.19
N PRO A 475 -16.73 10.95 24.78
CA PRO A 475 -16.11 10.26 23.65
C PRO A 475 -16.23 8.73 23.78
N GLU A 476 -16.34 8.04 22.63
CA GLU A 476 -16.46 6.58 22.56
C GLU A 476 -15.12 5.85 22.75
N ILE A 477 -14.02 6.59 22.70
CA ILE A 477 -12.67 6.13 23.06
C ILE A 477 -12.22 6.74 24.38
N GLU A 478 -11.48 6.00 25.19
CA GLU A 478 -10.86 6.55 26.39
C GLU A 478 -9.79 7.56 25.98
N GLN A 479 -9.87 8.77 26.53
CA GLN A 479 -8.91 9.82 26.24
C GLN A 479 -7.50 9.37 26.61
N TYR A 480 -6.54 9.69 25.74
CA TYR A 480 -5.11 9.42 25.94
C TYR A 480 -4.72 7.94 25.99
N SER A 481 -5.55 7.04 25.47
CA SER A 481 -5.27 5.60 25.34
C SER A 481 -4.53 5.27 24.02
N GLY A 482 -4.14 4.01 23.85
CA GLY A 482 -3.51 3.52 22.61
C GLY A 482 -2.18 4.19 22.22
N MET A 483 -1.77 3.93 20.98
CA MET A 483 -0.51 4.41 20.40
C MET A 483 -0.78 5.21 19.12
N MET A 484 -0.36 6.48 19.10
CA MET A 484 -0.43 7.31 17.90
C MET A 484 0.75 6.99 16.97
N THR A 485 0.51 6.17 15.95
CA THR A 485 1.56 5.68 15.04
C THR A 485 1.80 6.57 13.84
N TYR A 486 0.86 7.45 13.53
CA TYR A 486 1.01 8.45 12.49
C TYR A 486 0.29 9.74 12.89
N LEU A 487 0.93 10.87 12.59
CA LEU A 487 0.34 12.18 12.75
C LEU A 487 0.80 13.10 11.62
N SER A 488 -0.14 13.79 10.99
CA SER A 488 0.14 14.77 9.96
C SER A 488 -0.74 16.00 10.14
N ASN A 489 -0.10 17.16 10.04
CA ASN A 489 -0.74 18.46 10.09
C ASN A 489 -0.89 18.99 8.66
N MET A 490 -2.05 19.53 8.34
CA MET A 490 -2.40 19.99 7.00
C MET A 490 -3.14 21.32 7.04
N SER A 491 -3.23 21.95 5.86
CA SER A 491 -4.15 23.06 5.62
C SER A 491 -5.60 22.61 5.79
N PRO A 492 -6.52 23.52 6.14
CA PRO A 492 -7.90 23.16 6.47
C PRO A 492 -8.62 22.54 5.29
N ILE A 493 -9.34 21.46 5.57
CA ILE A 493 -10.26 20.82 4.65
C ILE A 493 -11.66 20.93 5.25
N THR A 494 -12.57 21.61 4.53
CA THR A 494 -13.98 21.69 4.91
C THR A 494 -14.73 20.49 4.36
N ARG A 495 -15.48 19.78 5.21
CA ARG A 495 -16.35 18.68 4.76
C ARG A 495 -17.72 19.20 4.34
N THR A 496 -18.27 18.60 3.29
CA THR A 496 -19.66 18.84 2.85
C THR A 496 -20.44 17.53 2.85
N GLU A 497 -21.75 17.58 3.11
CA GLU A 497 -22.61 16.39 3.29
C GLU A 497 -22.72 15.50 2.03
N THR A 498 -22.39 16.04 0.86
CA THR A 498 -22.38 15.31 -0.41
C THR A 498 -21.00 14.81 -0.82
N GLN A 499 -19.95 15.14 -0.06
CA GLN A 499 -18.58 14.83 -0.40
C GLN A 499 -18.13 13.58 0.36
N ASN A 500 -17.69 12.59 -0.39
CA ASN A 500 -16.87 11.50 0.15
C ASN A 500 -15.41 11.91 0.02
N GLU A 501 -14.72 12.00 1.15
CA GLU A 501 -13.28 12.22 1.17
C GLU A 501 -12.54 10.89 1.21
N ARG A 502 -11.35 10.88 0.61
CA ARG A 502 -10.47 9.72 0.69
C ARG A 502 -9.09 10.15 1.09
N ILE A 503 -8.60 9.51 2.15
CA ILE A 503 -7.28 9.77 2.69
C ILE A 503 -6.38 8.61 2.31
N SER A 504 -5.27 8.93 1.65
CA SER A 504 -4.25 7.96 1.25
C SER A 504 -2.97 8.26 2.03
N LEU A 505 -2.56 7.33 2.87
CA LEU A 505 -1.33 7.41 3.66
C LEU A 505 -0.32 6.43 3.07
N ILE A 506 0.92 6.88 2.86
CA ILE A 506 2.03 6.02 2.42
C ILE A 506 3.08 6.02 3.51
N ILE A 507 3.33 4.84 4.08
CA ILE A 507 4.31 4.63 5.14
C ILE A 507 5.50 3.86 4.53
N SER A 508 6.71 4.35 4.81
CA SER A 508 7.95 3.78 4.27
C SER A 508 9.03 3.62 5.34
N TYR A 509 9.80 2.53 5.23
CA TYR A 509 10.93 2.19 6.08
C TYR A 509 12.28 2.30 5.38
#